data_AF-A0A7Y3DL13-F1
#
_entry.id   AF-A0A7Y3DL13-F1
#
_cell.length_a   1.000
_cell.length_b   1.000
_cell.length_c   1.000
_cell.angle_alpha   90.00
_cell.angle_beta   90.00
_cell.angle_gamma   90.00
#
_symmetry.space_group_name_H-M   'P 1'
#
loop_
_entity.id
_entity.type
_entity.pdbx_description
1 polymer ?
#
loop_
_entity_poly.entity_id
_entity_poly.type
_entity_poly.pdbx_seq_one_letter_code
_entity_poly.pdbx_strand_id
1 'polypeptide(L)' 'MSDQACPECGASDFIEIDLTLSDDAGVTFCSCHRCENRWWNRDGKPMPLKDVLKLARKT' A
#
# COMPACT_ATOMS: atom_id res chain seq x y z
N MET A 1 -12.54 12.99 0.31
CA MET A 1 -11.96 12.13 1.37
C MET A 1 -12.25 10.72 0.93
N SER A 2 -11.23 9.94 0.60
CA SER A 2 -11.44 8.55 0.21
C SER A 2 -11.73 7.78 1.51
N ASP A 3 -12.92 7.19 1.63
CA ASP A 3 -13.30 6.29 2.74
C ASP A 3 -12.52 4.98 2.61
N GLN A 4 -11.20 5.06 2.78
CA GLN A 4 -10.34 3.90 2.73
C GLN A 4 -10.38 3.22 4.10
N ALA A 5 -10.61 1.92 4.10
CA ALA A 5 -10.65 1.07 5.28
C ALA A 5 -9.69 -0.10 5.09
N CYS A 6 -9.23 -0.70 6.18
CA CYS A 6 -8.46 -1.92 6.13
C CYS A 6 -9.27 -3.00 5.37
N PRO A 7 -8.74 -3.59 4.29
CA PRO A 7 -9.48 -4.56 3.48
C PRO A 7 -9.73 -5.89 4.20
N GLU A 8 -9.00 -6.13 5.30
CA GLU A 8 -9.10 -7.36 6.09
C GLU A 8 -10.14 -7.24 7.22
N CYS A 9 -10.09 -6.15 8.01
CA CYS A 9 -10.91 -6.02 9.22
C CYS A 9 -11.90 -4.84 9.19
N GLY A 10 -11.91 -4.04 8.12
CA GLY A 10 -12.78 -2.87 7.97
C GLY A 10 -12.43 -1.66 8.84
N ALA A 11 -11.35 -1.71 9.62
CA ALA A 11 -10.93 -0.60 10.46
C ALA A 11 -10.43 0.60 9.64
N SER A 12 -10.80 1.81 10.07
CA SER A 12 -10.26 3.08 9.52
C SER A 12 -8.96 3.53 10.19
N ASP A 13 -8.50 2.80 11.21
CA ASP A 13 -7.24 3.07 11.93
C ASP A 13 -6.08 2.29 11.30
N PHE A 14 -5.37 2.97 10.41
CA PHE A 14 -4.17 2.48 9.73
C PHE A 14 -3.28 3.67 9.33
N ILE A 15 -2.00 3.40 9.13
CA ILE A 15 -1.06 4.36 8.53
C ILE A 15 -1.02 4.20 7.02
N GLU A 16 -0.72 5.30 6.33
CA GLU A 16 -0.35 5.34 4.92
C GLU A 16 1.00 6.04 4.78
N ILE A 17 1.87 5.48 3.94
CA ILE A 17 3.19 6.02 3.64
C ILE A 17 3.38 5.99 2.13
N ASP A 18 3.53 7.16 1.52
CA ASP A 18 3.89 7.27 0.11
C ASP A 18 5.38 7.01 -0.09
N LEU A 19 5.70 6.13 -1.05
CA LEU A 19 7.04 5.73 -1.41
C LEU A 19 7.24 5.90 -2.92
N THR A 20 8.41 6.38 -3.30
CA THR A 20 8.87 6.37 -4.70
C THR A 20 9.89 5.24 -4.86
N LEU A 21 9.58 4.27 -5.70
CA LEU A 21 10.48 3.16 -6.04
C LEU A 21 11.38 3.54 -7.24
N SER A 22 12.15 2.57 -7.74
CA SER A 22 12.92 2.72 -8.98
C SER A 22 12.02 3.14 -10.15
N ASP A 23 12.60 3.86 -11.11
CA ASP A 23 11.92 4.43 -12.28
C ASP A 23 10.74 5.36 -11.94
N ASP A 24 10.86 6.10 -10.83
CA ASP A 24 9.85 7.04 -10.32
C ASP A 24 8.47 6.40 -10.06
N ALA A 25 8.43 5.08 -9.84
CA ALA A 25 7.19 4.37 -9.59
C ALA A 25 6.66 4.66 -8.18
N GLY A 26 5.67 5.55 -8.07
CA GLY A 26 4.96 5.86 -6.83
C GLY A 26 4.06 4.71 -6.36
N VAL A 27 4.17 4.34 -5.09
CA VAL A 27 3.30 3.38 -4.40
C VAL A 27 2.99 3.89 -2.99
N THR A 28 1.84 3.50 -2.45
CA THR A 28 1.47 3.79 -1.06
C THR A 28 1.49 2.50 -0.27
N PHE A 29 2.29 2.45 0.79
CA PHE A 29 2.28 1.37 1.77
C PHE A 29 1.25 1.67 2.86
N CYS A 30 0.42 0.68 3.20
CA CYS A 30 -0.57 0.81 4.26
C CYS A 30 -0.38 -0.29 5.32
N SER A 31 -0.57 0.05 6.60
CA SER A 31 -0.50 -0.89 7.71
C SER A 31 -1.59 -0.63 8.74
N CYS A 32 -2.45 -1.61 8.99
CA CYS A 32 -3.52 -1.50 9.97
C CYS A 32 -3.02 -1.69 11.40
N HIS A 33 -3.41 -0.79 12.31
CA HIS A 33 -3.07 -0.93 13.73
C HIS A 33 -3.89 -2.00 14.46
N ARG A 34 -5.06 -2.39 13.92
CA ARG A 34 -5.96 -3.34 14.58
C ARG A 34 -5.67 -4.81 14.29
N CYS A 35 -5.42 -5.15 13.03
CA CYS A 35 -5.22 -6.54 12.60
C CYS A 35 -3.84 -6.79 11.99
N GLU A 36 -2.98 -5.76 11.95
CA GLU A 36 -1.63 -5.82 11.40
C GLU A 36 -1.56 -6.19 9.92
N ASN A 37 -2.70 -6.20 9.22
CA ASN A 37 -2.73 -6.40 7.78
C ASN A 37 -1.96 -5.27 7.10
N ARG A 38 -1.15 -5.65 6.10
CA ARG A 38 -0.32 -4.74 5.31
C ARG A 38 -0.69 -4.90 3.86
N TRP A 39 -0.94 -3.80 3.19
CA TRP A 39 -1.28 -3.79 1.78
C TRP A 39 -0.63 -2.62 1.07
N TRP A 40 -0.74 -2.64 -0.25
CA TRP A 40 -0.10 -1.68 -1.13
C TRP A 40 -1.14 -1.11 -2.06
N ASN A 41 -1.02 0.18 -2.36
CA ASN A 41 -1.82 0.86 -3.34
C ASN A 41 -0.92 1.53 -4.39
N ARG A 42 -1.44 1.73 -5.58
CA ARG A 42 -0.88 2.62 -6.61
C ARG A 42 -2.02 3.44 -7.18
N ASP A 43 -1.87 4.76 -7.18
CA ASP A 43 -2.90 5.70 -7.63
C ASP A 43 -4.26 5.43 -6.95
N GLY A 44 -4.23 5.13 -5.65
CA GLY A 44 -5.41 4.82 -4.83
C GLY A 44 -6.05 3.44 -5.08
N LYS A 45 -5.42 2.56 -5.87
CA LYS A 45 -5.93 1.21 -6.17
C LYS A 45 -5.07 0.12 -5.54
N PRO A 46 -5.67 -0.97 -5.01
CA PRO A 46 -4.92 -2.10 -4.47
C PRO A 46 -3.92 -2.69 -5.46
N MET A 47 -2.70 -2.90 -5.00
CA MET A 47 -1.60 -3.52 -5.74
C MET A 47 -1.13 -4.79 -5.01
N PRO A 48 -1.01 -5.94 -5.71
CA PRO A 48 -0.42 -7.13 -5.12
C PRO A 48 1.07 -6.95 -4.78
N LEU A 49 1.51 -7.51 -3.65
CA LEU A 49 2.92 -7.47 -3.22
C LEU A 49 3.89 -7.94 -4.32
N LYS A 50 3.53 -8.98 -5.08
CA LYS A 50 4.35 -9.49 -6.19
C LYS A 50 4.67 -8.42 -7.25
N ASP A 51 3.79 -7.46 -7.45
CA ASP A 51 3.97 -6.41 -8.46
C ASP A 51 4.78 -5.25 -7.89
N VAL A 52 4.61 -4.93 -6.60
CA VAL A 52 5.50 -4.01 -5.86
C VAL A 52 6.94 -4.51 -5.89
N LEU A 53 7.17 -5.80 -5.64
CA LEU A 53 8.52 -6.39 -5.66
C LEU A 53 9.17 -6.35 -7.04
N LYS A 54 8.38 -6.42 -8.14
CA LYS A 54 8.90 -6.22 -9.49
C LYS A 54 9.37 -4.78 -9.71
N LEU A 55 8.64 -3.79 -9.18
CA LEU A 55 9.00 -2.37 -9.27
C LEU A 55 10.21 -2.03 -8.39
N ALA A 56 10.32 -2.64 -7.21
CA ALA A 56 11.43 -2.41 -6.28
C ALA A 56 12.76 -3.07 -6.72
N ARG A 57 12.71 -3.96 -7.72
CA ARG A 57 13.90 -4.69 -8.17
C ARG A 57 14.78 -3.76 -9.01
N LYS A 58 15.91 -3.32 -8.42
CA LYS A 58 16.99 -2.68 -9.17
C LYS A 58 17.58 -3.67 -10.19
N THR A 59 17.59 -3.28 -11.47
CA THR A 59 18.42 -3.90 -12.51
C THR A 59 19.83 -3.34 -12.50
#